data_AF-A0A6G9WD33-F1
#
_entry.id   AF-A0A6G9WD33-F1
#
_cell.length_a   1.000
_cell.length_b   1.000
_cell.length_c   1.000
_cell.angle_alpha   90.00
_cell.angle_beta   90.00
_cell.angle_gamma   90.00
#
_symmetry.space_group_name_H-M   'P 1'
#
loop_
_entity.id
_entity.type
_entity.pdbx_description
1 polymer ?
#
loop_
_entity_poly.entity_id
_entity_poly.type
_entity_poly.pdbx_seq_one_letter_code
_entity_poly.pdbx_strand_id
1 'polypeptide(L)' 'MPNFTAHQHPALAVGCPTCGKAPDEWCCGANGQLSRDLHRARQAEADREFVEQYGDLAAIVPAATGWLIDPHGRERD' A
#
# COMPACT_ATOMS: atom_id res chain seq x y z
N MET A 1 -5.62 11.20 6.04
CA MET A 1 -4.66 11.18 4.92
C MET A 1 -3.67 10.06 5.21
N PRO A 2 -3.78 8.90 4.54
CA PRO A 2 -2.93 7.73 4.79
C PRO A 2 -1.46 8.01 4.48
N ASN A 3 -0.53 7.59 5.36
CA ASN A 3 0.91 7.78 5.17
C ASN A 3 1.55 6.49 4.62
N PHE A 4 1.55 6.32 3.31
CA PHE A 4 2.09 5.12 2.64
C PHE A 4 3.56 4.83 2.93
N THR A 5 4.34 5.84 3.31
CA THR A 5 5.78 5.73 3.64
C THR A 5 6.06 5.40 5.10
N ALA A 6 5.07 5.57 6.00
CA ALA A 6 5.22 5.29 7.42
C ALA A 6 5.02 3.80 7.75
N HIS A 7 4.46 3.02 6.81
CA HIS A 7 4.13 1.61 7.00
C HIS A 7 5.18 0.68 6.40
N GLN A 8 5.23 -0.55 6.90
CA GLN A 8 6.12 -1.59 6.38
C GLN A 8 5.81 -1.95 4.91
N HIS A 9 4.55 -1.78 4.49
CA HIS A 9 4.12 -1.93 3.10
C HIS A 9 3.06 -0.85 2.79
N PRO A 10 3.09 -0.18 1.62
CA PRO A 10 2.17 0.92 1.30
C PRO A 10 0.71 0.48 1.31
N ALA A 11 0.43 -0.75 0.86
CA ALA A 11 -0.91 -1.33 0.97
C ALA A 11 -1.46 -1.50 2.41
N LEU A 12 -0.64 -1.37 3.46
CA LEU A 12 -1.13 -1.29 4.84
C LEU A 12 -1.73 0.07 5.18
N ALA A 13 -1.51 1.11 4.39
CA ALA A 13 -2.05 2.44 4.66
C ALA A 13 -3.59 2.48 4.60
N VAL A 14 -4.20 1.50 3.94
CA VAL A 14 -5.66 1.34 3.83
C VAL A 14 -6.14 0.08 4.55
N GLY A 15 -7.41 0.08 4.95
CA GLY A 15 -8.07 -1.11 5.48
C GLY A 15 -8.28 -2.17 4.40
N CYS A 16 -8.27 -3.45 4.77
CA CYS A 16 -8.52 -4.51 3.81
C CYS A 16 -10.04 -4.76 3.67
N PRO A 17 -10.65 -4.57 2.49
CA PRO A 17 -12.09 -4.83 2.31
C PRO A 17 -12.44 -6.33 2.36
N THR A 18 -11.46 -7.22 2.18
CA THR A 18 -11.68 -8.68 2.20
C THR A 18 -11.71 -9.26 3.60
N CYS A 19 -10.79 -8.84 4.48
CA CYS A 19 -10.71 -9.36 5.85
C CYS A 19 -11.11 -8.34 6.94
N GLY A 20 -11.46 -7.11 6.56
CA GLY A 20 -11.86 -6.04 7.48
C GLY A 20 -10.75 -5.53 8.40
N LYS A 21 -9.50 -5.90 8.13
CA LYS A 21 -8.34 -5.48 8.94
C LYS A 21 -8.09 -3.98 8.83
N ALA A 22 -7.76 -3.35 9.96
CA ALA A 22 -7.47 -1.92 10.01
C ALA A 22 -6.20 -1.59 9.20
N PRO A 23 -6.04 -0.32 8.79
CA PRO A 23 -4.73 0.16 8.33
C PRO A 23 -3.64 -0.17 9.37
N ASP A 24 -2.42 -0.45 8.90
CA ASP A 24 -1.27 -0.98 9.64
C ASP A 24 -1.35 -2.47 10.05
N GLU A 25 -2.54 -3.07 10.13
CA GLU A 25 -2.66 -4.50 10.43
C GLU A 25 -2.43 -5.37 9.19
N TRP A 26 -1.58 -6.38 9.30
CA TRP A 26 -1.39 -7.37 8.23
C TRP A 26 -2.64 -8.20 7.95
N CYS A 27 -2.82 -8.58 6.68
CA CYS A 27 -3.89 -9.50 6.29
C CYS A 27 -3.65 -10.88 6.90
N CYS A 28 -4.62 -11.40 7.63
CA CYS A 28 -4.68 -12.81 8.00
C CYS A 28 -5.46 -13.59 6.94
N GLY A 29 -4.98 -14.78 6.60
CA GLY A 29 -5.72 -15.73 5.77
C GLY A 29 -6.95 -16.28 6.51
N ALA A 30 -7.79 -17.05 5.80
CA ALA A 30 -9.02 -17.64 6.33
C ALA A 30 -8.81 -18.49 7.60
N ASN A 31 -7.60 -19.00 7.82
CA ASN A 31 -7.24 -19.81 9.00
C ASN A 31 -6.64 -18.97 10.15
N GLY A 32 -6.72 -17.63 10.09
CA GLY A 32 -6.14 -16.74 11.11
C GLY A 32 -4.61 -16.63 11.07
N GLN A 33 -3.96 -17.29 10.11
CA GLN A 33 -2.51 -17.25 9.94
C GLN A 33 -2.12 -15.98 9.19
N LEU A 34 -1.07 -15.29 9.65
CA LEU A 34 -0.50 -14.14 8.95
C LEU A 34 -0.13 -14.56 7.53
N SER A 35 -0.83 -14.00 6.54
CA SER A 35 -0.41 -14.16 5.17
C SER A 35 0.88 -13.38 5.01
N ARG A 36 1.89 -13.99 4.40
CA ARG A 36 3.12 -13.29 4.02
C ARG A 36 2.89 -12.28 2.90
N ASP A 37 1.68 -12.27 2.34
CA ASP A 37 1.22 -11.39 1.28
C ASP A 37 -0.10 -10.70 1.68
N LEU A 38 -0.31 -9.48 1.19
CA LEU A 38 -1.55 -8.72 1.43
C LEU A 38 -2.59 -9.09 0.36
N HIS A 39 -3.88 -9.12 0.73
CA HIS A 39 -4.95 -9.39 -0.24
C HIS A 39 -4.89 -8.41 -1.41
N ARG A 40 -5.01 -8.92 -2.66
CA ARG A 40 -5.02 -8.07 -3.86
C ARG A 40 -6.06 -6.95 -3.81
N ALA A 41 -7.23 -7.19 -3.21
CA ALA A 41 -8.25 -6.16 -3.03
C ALA A 41 -7.76 -4.98 -2.19
N ARG A 42 -6.94 -5.25 -1.15
CA ARG A 42 -6.31 -4.20 -0.36
C ARG A 42 -5.28 -3.43 -1.18
N GLN A 43 -4.46 -4.13 -1.95
CA GLN A 43 -3.48 -3.50 -2.83
C GLN A 43 -4.17 -2.59 -3.85
N ALA A 44 -5.30 -3.01 -4.42
CA ALA A 44 -6.10 -2.21 -5.35
C ALA A 44 -6.75 -0.96 -4.70
N GLU A 45 -7.26 -1.07 -3.47
CA GLU A 45 -7.75 0.11 -2.74
C GLU A 45 -6.62 1.08 -2.39
N ALA A 46 -5.46 0.54 -1.98
CA ALA A 46 -4.30 1.36 -1.67
C ALA A 46 -3.78 2.09 -2.91
N ASP A 47 -3.74 1.40 -4.04
CA ASP A 47 -3.38 1.96 -5.35
C ASP A 47 -4.35 3.08 -5.75
N ARG A 48 -5.67 2.86 -5.59
CA ARG A 48 -6.67 3.91 -5.84
C ARG A 48 -6.46 5.13 -4.96
N GLU A 49 -6.37 4.97 -3.63
CA GLU A 49 -6.15 6.09 -2.71
C GLU A 49 -4.81 6.79 -2.97
N PHE A 50 -3.79 6.04 -3.40
CA PHE A 50 -2.51 6.58 -3.77
C PHE A 50 -2.60 7.45 -5.03
N VAL A 51 -3.26 6.97 -6.09
CA VAL A 51 -3.51 7.72 -7.32
C VAL A 51 -4.39 8.95 -7.06
N GLU A 52 -5.41 8.83 -6.20
CA GLU A 52 -6.25 9.97 -5.80
C GLU A 52 -5.47 11.02 -5.02
N GLN A 53 -4.47 10.63 -4.23
CA GLN A 53 -3.70 11.53 -3.38
C GLN A 53 -2.49 12.16 -4.08
N TYR A 54 -1.74 11.37 -4.85
CA TYR A 54 -0.48 11.80 -5.47
C TYR A 54 -0.58 11.97 -6.99
N GLY A 55 -1.65 11.46 -7.61
CA GLY A 55 -1.86 11.46 -9.05
C GLY A 55 -1.42 10.15 -9.71
N ASP A 56 -1.97 9.89 -10.90
CA ASP A 56 -1.67 8.70 -11.72
C ASP A 56 -0.19 8.61 -12.13
N LEU A 57 0.49 9.76 -12.16
CA LEU A 57 1.91 9.87 -12.47
C LEU A 57 2.81 9.61 -11.28
N ALA A 58 2.30 9.53 -10.06
CA ALA A 58 3.13 9.20 -8.91
C ALA A 58 3.40 7.70 -8.86
N ALA A 59 4.59 7.31 -8.40
CA ALA A 59 4.92 5.93 -8.08
C ALA A 59 5.48 5.84 -6.68
N ILE A 60 5.17 4.75 -5.98
CA ILE A 60 5.83 4.41 -4.73
C ILE A 60 6.91 3.36 -5.00
N VAL A 61 8.15 3.72 -4.72
CA VAL A 61 9.32 2.87 -4.96
C VAL A 61 9.91 2.41 -3.63
N PRO A 62 10.38 1.14 -3.54
CA PRO A 62 11.11 0.68 -2.38
C PRO A 62 12.45 1.42 -2.29
N ALA A 63 12.70 2.06 -1.16
CA ALA A 63 13.95 2.77 -0.86
C ALA A 63 14.77 2.01 0.18
N ALA A 64 16.02 2.44 0.40
CA ALA A 64 16.92 1.81 1.38
C ALA A 64 16.36 1.80 2.82
N THR A 65 15.40 2.67 3.13
CA THR A 65 14.73 2.71 4.44
C THR A 65 13.25 3.00 4.25
N GLY A 66 12.50 1.98 3.84
CA GLY A 66 11.06 2.05 3.67
C GLY A 66 10.64 2.35 2.24
N TRP A 67 9.74 3.32 2.09
CA TRP A 67 9.12 3.64 0.80
C TRP A 67 9.32 5.11 0.48
N LEU A 68 9.63 5.39 -0.78
CA LEU A 68 9.76 6.75 -1.29
C LEU A 68 8.68 6.97 -2.34
N ILE A 69 8.02 8.11 -2.25
CA ILE A 69 7.02 8.52 -3.23
C ILE A 69 7.77 9.35 -4.25
N ASP A 70 7.78 8.85 -5.47
CA ASP A 70 8.28 9.53 -6.64
C ASP A 70 7.09 10.19 -7.35
N PRO A 71 6.89 11.51 -7.22
CA PRO A 71 5.76 12.19 -7.86
C PRO A 71 5.84 12.23 -9.39
N HIS A 72 6.98 11.85 -9.98
CA HIS A 72 7.20 11.80 -11.43
C HIS A 72 7.12 10.38 -12.00
N GLY A 73 6.93 9.36 -11.15
CA GLY A 73 6.53 7.97 -11.42
C GLY A 73 7.49 7.11 -12.20
N ARG A 74 8.13 7.68 -13.22
CA ARG A 74 8.98 7.00 -14.18
C ARG A 74 9.56 7.99 -15.18
N GLU A 75 10.11 9.11 -14.74
CA GLU A 75 11.07 9.84 -15.56
C GLU A 75 12.40 9.05 -15.56
N ARG A 76 12.40 7.87 -16.16
CA ARG A 76 13.62 7.21 -16.60
C ARG A 76 13.67 7.33 -18.11
N ASP A 77 14.40 8.35 -18.54
CA ASP A 77 15.05 8.39 -19.86
C ASP A 77 15.95 7.14 -20.03
#